data_AF-A0A961HW08-F1
#
_entry.id   AF-A0A961HW08-F1
#
_cell.length_a   1.000
_cell.length_b   1.000
_cell.length_c   1.000
_cell.angle_alpha   90.00
_cell.angle_beta   90.00
_cell.angle_gamma   90.00
#
_symmetry.space_group_name_H-M   'P 1'
#
loop_
_entity.id
_entity.type
_entity.pdbx_description
1 polymer ?
#
loop_
_entity_poly.entity_id
_entity_poly.type
_entity_poly.pdbx_seq_one_letter_code
_entity_poly.pdbx_strand_id
1 'polypeptide(L)'
;VGRLVPNKGYHHLLDVVSEYRKHFNRNCRLILAGKQDPSLAAYNQELKQKIRVLGLQDAVVFTGTLTEAALKALYLSAHVLVLASEHEGFCVPAIEAMSLKVPVVAWNQAAVGETIGGAGLVWDNFDPLVFAGSVDRLLNDADLLYNLVRMGREQYENRFHPSCLERDFLNHLSAFLPGLAGHQNEQIADLAAAGPESQTFSDSTAAVQNGQSTIDSTGAPDNAPD
;
A
#
# COMPACT_ATOMS: atom_id res chain seq x y z
N VAL A 1 1.14 3.00 -6.77
CA VAL A 1 2.25 3.50 -5.93
C VAL A 1 3.55 3.34 -6.72
N GLY A 2 4.36 4.39 -6.84
CA GLY A 2 5.65 4.34 -7.54
C GLY A 2 6.02 5.67 -8.19
N ARG A 3 7.21 5.78 -8.79
CA ARG A 3 7.59 7.00 -9.54
C ARG A 3 6.61 7.28 -10.67
N LEU A 4 6.36 8.55 -10.99
CA LEU A 4 5.51 8.93 -12.13
C LEU A 4 6.29 8.91 -13.44
N VAL A 5 6.44 7.72 -14.00
CA VAL A 5 7.15 7.44 -15.25
C VAL A 5 6.26 6.65 -16.21
N PRO A 6 6.48 6.71 -17.55
CA PRO A 6 5.60 6.09 -18.54
C PRO A 6 5.34 4.60 -18.33
N ASN A 7 6.38 3.81 -18.08
CA ASN A 7 6.30 2.35 -17.96
C ASN A 7 5.50 1.84 -16.73
N LYS A 8 5.11 2.74 -15.82
CA LYS A 8 4.19 2.42 -14.72
C LYS A 8 2.71 2.45 -15.12
N GLY A 9 2.41 2.81 -16.37
CA GLY A 9 1.07 2.72 -16.93
C GLY A 9 0.04 3.64 -16.28
N TYR A 10 0.42 4.85 -15.83
CA TYR A 10 -0.56 5.77 -15.25
C TYR A 10 -1.66 6.15 -16.24
N HIS A 11 -1.34 6.23 -17.54
CA HIS A 11 -2.32 6.48 -18.58
C HIS A 11 -3.37 5.37 -18.69
N HIS A 12 -2.98 4.12 -18.48
CA HIS A 12 -3.87 2.95 -18.39
C HIS A 12 -4.78 3.03 -17.16
N LEU A 13 -4.24 3.43 -16.01
CA LEU A 13 -5.04 3.63 -14.79
C LEU A 13 -6.11 4.71 -14.96
N LEU A 14 -5.83 5.76 -15.75
CA LEU A 14 -6.82 6.79 -16.07
C LEU A 14 -7.98 6.22 -16.91
N ASP A 15 -7.70 5.31 -17.84
CA ASP A 15 -8.75 4.64 -18.61
C ASP A 15 -9.59 3.72 -17.72
N VAL A 16 -8.94 2.96 -16.82
CA VAL A 16 -9.62 2.08 -15.87
C VAL A 16 -10.58 2.86 -14.97
N VAL A 17 -10.14 3.97 -14.37
CA VAL A 17 -11.03 4.76 -13.50
C VAL A 17 -12.15 5.45 -14.28
N SER A 18 -11.91 5.78 -15.56
CA SER A 18 -12.95 6.32 -16.44
C SER A 18 -14.04 5.28 -16.69
N GLU A 19 -13.67 4.06 -17.10
CA GLU A 19 -14.63 2.97 -17.30
C GLU A 19 -15.31 2.58 -15.98
N TYR A 20 -14.57 2.59 -14.87
CA TYR A 20 -15.13 2.29 -13.55
C TYR A 20 -16.23 3.29 -13.14
N ARG A 21 -15.98 4.60 -13.29
CA ARG A 21 -16.99 5.62 -12.99
C ARG A 21 -18.18 5.56 -13.92
N LYS A 22 -17.96 5.21 -15.18
CA LYS A 22 -19.01 5.13 -16.21
C LYS A 22 -19.94 3.95 -16.00
N HIS A 23 -19.42 2.79 -15.60
CA HIS A 23 -20.16 1.54 -15.59
C HIS A 23 -20.55 1.02 -14.19
N PHE A 24 -19.79 1.37 -13.15
CA PHE A 24 -19.95 0.74 -11.83
C PHE A 24 -20.25 1.75 -10.72
N ASN A 25 -19.29 2.63 -10.38
CA ASN A 25 -19.47 3.59 -9.29
C ASN A 25 -18.77 4.92 -9.56
N ARG A 26 -19.58 5.97 -9.72
CA ARG A 26 -19.11 7.35 -9.94
C ARG A 26 -18.38 7.95 -8.75
N ASN A 27 -18.65 7.48 -7.53
CA ASN A 27 -18.08 7.97 -6.28
C ASN A 27 -16.78 7.22 -5.93
N CYS A 28 -15.86 7.11 -6.89
CA CYS A 28 -14.54 6.53 -6.67
C CYS A 28 -13.43 7.57 -6.81
N ARG A 29 -12.27 7.28 -6.23
CA ARG A 29 -11.05 8.09 -6.39
C ARG A 29 -9.86 7.20 -6.78
N LEU A 30 -9.06 7.69 -7.71
CA LEU A 30 -7.77 7.12 -8.07
C LEU A 30 -6.67 7.95 -7.41
N ILE A 31 -5.94 7.33 -6.47
CA ILE A 31 -4.83 7.99 -5.77
C ILE A 31 -3.51 7.52 -6.39
N LEU A 32 -2.80 8.46 -7.02
CA LEU A 32 -1.50 8.24 -7.64
C LEU A 32 -0.40 8.71 -6.70
N ALA A 33 0.12 7.77 -5.90
CA ALA A 33 1.18 8.03 -4.94
C ALA A 33 2.57 7.86 -5.55
N GLY A 34 3.34 8.95 -5.57
CA GLY A 34 4.64 9.00 -6.21
C GLY A 34 5.13 10.39 -6.54
N LYS A 35 6.46 10.54 -6.56
CA LYS A 35 7.12 11.78 -7.00
C LYS A 35 6.98 11.95 -8.52
N GLN A 36 6.60 13.15 -8.94
CA GLN A 36 6.72 13.60 -10.32
C GLN A 36 8.18 13.97 -10.60
N ASP A 37 8.73 13.45 -11.69
CA ASP A 37 10.06 13.83 -12.17
C ASP A 37 9.94 15.11 -13.02
N PRO A 38 10.60 16.22 -12.64
CA PRO A 38 10.59 17.45 -13.44
C PRO A 38 11.16 17.25 -14.86
N SER A 39 12.08 16.30 -15.05
CA SER A 39 12.61 15.98 -16.38
C SER A 39 11.57 15.35 -17.32
N LEU A 40 10.47 14.83 -16.75
CA LEU A 40 9.34 14.24 -17.48
C LEU A 40 8.13 15.19 -17.52
N ALA A 41 8.37 16.51 -17.58
CA ALA A 41 7.32 17.52 -17.62
C ALA A 41 6.29 17.29 -18.73
N ALA A 42 6.72 16.86 -19.92
CA ALA A 42 5.83 16.55 -21.04
C ALA A 42 4.84 15.42 -20.70
N TYR A 43 5.34 14.30 -20.16
CA TYR A 43 4.51 13.19 -19.73
C TYR A 43 3.53 13.60 -18.61
N ASN A 44 3.99 14.39 -17.64
CA ASN A 44 3.11 14.91 -16.59
C ASN A 44 2.00 15.82 -17.16
N GLN A 45 2.29 16.58 -18.23
CA GLN A 45 1.29 17.39 -18.94
C GLN A 45 0.30 16.51 -19.74
N GLU A 46 0.78 15.45 -20.38
CA GLU A 46 -0.09 14.47 -21.08
C GLU A 46 -1.09 13.83 -20.13
N LEU A 47 -0.64 13.38 -18.94
CA LEU A 47 -1.54 12.84 -17.92
C LEU A 47 -2.59 13.86 -17.48
N LYS A 48 -2.18 15.12 -17.22
CA LYS A 48 -3.12 16.20 -16.87
C LYS A 48 -4.12 16.48 -17.99
N GLN A 49 -3.67 16.45 -19.24
CA GLN A 49 -4.55 16.64 -20.40
C GLN A 49 -5.55 15.48 -20.54
N LYS A 50 -5.09 14.24 -20.38
CA LYS A 50 -5.96 13.05 -20.41
C LYS A 50 -7.01 13.09 -19.29
N ILE A 51 -6.63 13.49 -18.07
CA ILE A 51 -7.57 13.71 -16.95
C ILE A 51 -8.67 14.73 -17.34
N ARG A 52 -8.31 15.83 -18.01
CA ARG A 52 -9.28 16.83 -18.47
C ARG A 52 -10.22 16.28 -19.54
N VAL A 53 -9.68 15.58 -20.54
CA VAL A 53 -10.47 14.98 -21.63
C VAL A 53 -11.45 13.94 -21.10
N LEU A 54 -11.03 13.14 -20.12
CA LEU A 54 -11.88 12.11 -19.50
C LEU A 54 -12.81 12.64 -18.41
N GLY A 55 -12.72 13.92 -18.04
CA GLY A 55 -13.56 14.50 -16.98
C GLY A 55 -13.29 13.95 -15.58
N LEU A 56 -12.02 13.65 -15.26
CA LEU A 56 -11.59 12.97 -14.03
C LEU A 56 -10.95 13.89 -12.98
N GLN A 57 -11.09 15.21 -13.11
CA GLN A 57 -10.43 16.20 -12.27
C GLN A 57 -10.80 16.08 -10.78
N ASP A 58 -12.01 15.60 -10.47
CA ASP A 58 -12.52 15.35 -9.12
C ASP A 58 -12.19 13.95 -8.60
N ALA A 59 -11.75 13.05 -9.47
CA ALA A 59 -11.51 11.64 -9.18
C ALA A 59 -10.04 11.31 -8.96
N VAL A 60 -9.12 12.04 -9.59
CA VAL A 60 -7.69 11.70 -9.60
C VAL A 60 -6.91 12.62 -8.67
N VAL A 61 -6.16 12.02 -7.74
CA VAL A 61 -5.33 12.74 -6.78
C VAL A 61 -3.87 12.33 -6.95
N PHE A 62 -3.00 13.31 -7.17
CA PHE A 62 -1.55 13.12 -7.12
C PHE A 62 -1.05 13.49 -5.72
N THR A 63 -0.49 12.54 -4.98
CA THR A 63 -0.03 12.81 -3.60
C THR A 63 1.37 13.41 -3.54
N GLY A 64 2.16 13.25 -4.62
CA GLY A 64 3.59 13.53 -4.59
C GLY A 64 4.35 12.51 -3.74
N THR A 65 5.46 12.96 -3.14
CA THR A 65 6.27 12.16 -2.21
C THR A 65 5.52 12.02 -0.88
N LEU A 66 5.45 10.78 -0.36
CA LEU A 66 4.89 10.48 0.95
C LEU A 66 5.99 10.00 1.89
N THR A 67 5.82 10.26 3.19
CA THR A 67 6.58 9.56 4.23
C THR A 67 6.14 8.10 4.29
N GLU A 68 6.95 7.22 4.88
CA GLU A 68 6.57 5.81 5.05
C GLU A 68 5.25 5.65 5.83
N ALA A 69 5.08 6.44 6.90
CA ALA A 69 3.84 6.44 7.68
C ALA A 69 2.62 6.87 6.84
N ALA A 70 2.77 7.91 6.01
CA ALA A 70 1.69 8.37 5.15
C ALA A 70 1.39 7.38 4.02
N LEU A 71 2.41 6.73 3.45
CA LEU A 71 2.23 5.67 2.46
C LEU A 71 1.52 4.45 3.06
N LYS A 72 1.92 4.03 4.27
CA LYS A 72 1.23 2.95 4.99
C LYS A 72 -0.23 3.30 5.28
N ALA A 73 -0.50 4.52 5.75
CA ALA A 73 -1.87 4.99 5.97
C ALA A 73 -2.70 4.99 4.67
N LEU A 74 -2.08 5.35 3.54
CA LEU A 74 -2.73 5.31 2.23
C LEU A 74 -3.11 3.87 1.84
N TYR A 75 -2.20 2.91 1.99
CA TYR A 75 -2.53 1.49 1.74
C TYR A 75 -3.67 1.01 2.63
N LEU A 76 -3.61 1.27 3.93
CA LEU A 76 -4.66 0.88 4.89
C LEU A 76 -6.03 1.51 4.60
N SER A 77 -6.05 2.64 3.88
CA SER A 77 -7.28 3.32 3.46
C SER A 77 -7.74 2.91 2.05
N ALA A 78 -6.94 2.14 1.31
CA ALA A 78 -7.23 1.76 -0.06
C ALA A 78 -8.10 0.50 -0.09
N HIS A 79 -9.15 0.52 -0.93
CA HIS A 79 -9.99 -0.66 -1.15
C HIS A 79 -9.32 -1.70 -2.05
N VAL A 80 -8.46 -1.26 -2.97
CA VAL A 80 -7.77 -2.10 -3.94
C VAL A 80 -6.51 -1.41 -4.44
N LEU A 81 -5.45 -2.19 -4.70
CA LEU A 81 -4.31 -1.75 -5.49
C LEU A 81 -4.50 -2.21 -6.93
N VAL A 82 -4.45 -1.27 -7.89
CA VAL A 82 -4.46 -1.58 -9.32
C VAL A 82 -3.08 -1.36 -9.91
N LEU A 83 -2.52 -2.38 -10.56
CA LEU A 83 -1.21 -2.34 -11.21
C LEU A 83 -1.38 -2.45 -12.72
N ALA A 84 -1.02 -1.40 -13.43
CA ALA A 84 -1.03 -1.36 -14.90
C ALA A 84 0.38 -1.11 -15.48
N SER A 85 1.42 -1.42 -14.71
CA SER A 85 2.80 -1.28 -15.15
C SER A 85 3.09 -2.20 -16.34
N GLU A 86 3.73 -1.65 -17.37
CA GLU A 86 4.16 -2.39 -18.56
C GLU A 86 5.46 -3.17 -18.32
N HIS A 87 6.23 -2.74 -17.32
CA HIS A 87 7.48 -3.38 -16.91
C HIS A 87 7.74 -3.19 -15.41
N GLU A 88 7.90 -4.29 -14.68
CA GLU A 88 8.27 -4.34 -13.26
C GLU A 88 9.33 -5.42 -13.01
N GLY A 89 10.38 -5.08 -12.27
CA GLY A 89 11.41 -6.05 -11.87
C GLY A 89 10.97 -6.97 -10.73
N PHE A 90 10.49 -6.40 -9.63
CA PHE A 90 10.12 -7.16 -8.42
C PHE A 90 8.72 -6.83 -7.88
N CYS A 91 8.12 -5.73 -8.36
CA CYS A 91 6.80 -5.24 -7.96
C CYS A 91 6.61 -5.09 -6.44
N VAL A 92 7.49 -4.32 -5.78
CA VAL A 92 7.38 -4.00 -4.34
C VAL A 92 5.98 -3.51 -3.93
N PRO A 93 5.25 -2.68 -4.71
CA PRO A 93 3.89 -2.29 -4.35
C PRO A 93 2.91 -3.46 -4.15
N ALA A 94 3.03 -4.55 -4.92
CA ALA A 94 2.19 -5.73 -4.73
C ALA A 94 2.49 -6.41 -3.39
N ILE A 95 3.78 -6.51 -3.03
CA ILE A 95 4.23 -7.11 -1.77
C ILE A 95 3.75 -6.27 -0.58
N GLU A 96 3.88 -4.94 -0.66
CA GLU A 96 3.38 -4.02 0.36
C GLU A 96 1.87 -4.17 0.55
N ALA A 97 1.10 -4.19 -0.54
CA ALA A 97 -0.35 -4.38 -0.50
C ALA A 97 -0.73 -5.72 0.15
N MET A 98 -0.12 -6.83 -0.27
CA MET A 98 -0.33 -8.15 0.32
C MET A 98 0.00 -8.18 1.83
N SER A 99 1.10 -7.53 2.23
CA SER A 99 1.49 -7.45 3.64
C SER A 99 0.46 -6.69 4.50
N LEU A 100 -0.21 -5.70 3.89
CA LEU A 100 -1.21 -4.83 4.51
C LEU A 100 -2.65 -5.26 4.22
N LYS A 101 -2.87 -6.47 3.67
CA LYS A 101 -4.18 -7.04 3.37
C LYS A 101 -5.01 -6.21 2.37
N VAL A 102 -4.35 -5.49 1.47
CA VAL A 102 -4.99 -4.77 0.36
C VAL A 102 -5.04 -5.70 -0.85
N PRO A 103 -6.22 -5.97 -1.43
CA PRO A 103 -6.33 -6.86 -2.57
C PRO A 103 -5.75 -6.21 -3.84
N VAL A 104 -5.32 -7.04 -4.79
CA VAL A 104 -4.59 -6.60 -5.99
C VAL A 104 -5.31 -7.01 -7.26
N VAL A 105 -5.48 -6.04 -8.18
CA VAL A 105 -5.84 -6.26 -9.59
C VAL A 105 -4.64 -5.83 -10.43
N ALA A 106 -4.15 -6.69 -11.32
CA ALA A 106 -2.89 -6.42 -11.99
C ALA A 106 -2.83 -6.89 -13.45
N TRP A 107 -2.02 -6.17 -14.23
CA TRP A 107 -1.57 -6.62 -15.53
C TRP A 107 -0.32 -7.50 -15.39
N ASN A 108 -0.38 -8.70 -15.95
CA ASN A 108 0.67 -9.71 -15.89
C ASN A 108 1.85 -9.38 -16.81
N GLN A 109 2.60 -8.35 -16.45
CA GLN A 109 3.81 -7.95 -17.15
C GLN A 109 5.05 -8.21 -16.30
N ALA A 110 6.09 -8.75 -16.94
CA ALA A 110 7.36 -9.07 -16.28
C ALA A 110 7.15 -9.92 -15.00
N ALA A 111 7.63 -9.47 -13.84
CA ALA A 111 7.55 -10.25 -12.60
C ALA A 111 6.20 -10.15 -11.87
N VAL A 112 5.22 -9.38 -12.36
CA VAL A 112 3.99 -9.07 -11.60
C VAL A 112 3.20 -10.33 -11.22
N GLY A 113 2.92 -11.22 -12.17
CA GLY A 113 2.19 -12.46 -11.88
C GLY A 113 2.95 -13.40 -10.95
N GLU A 114 4.28 -13.48 -11.09
CA GLU A 114 5.13 -14.28 -10.21
C GLU A 114 5.14 -13.73 -8.78
N THR A 115 5.25 -12.41 -8.62
CA THR A 115 5.21 -11.76 -7.30
C THR A 115 3.87 -12.01 -6.61
N ILE A 116 2.75 -11.83 -7.33
CA ILE A 116 1.40 -12.02 -6.78
C ILE A 116 1.11 -13.50 -6.48
N GLY A 117 1.63 -14.43 -7.29
CA GLY A 117 1.51 -15.88 -7.03
C GLY A 117 0.08 -16.39 -6.93
N GLY A 118 -0.84 -15.87 -7.75
CA GLY A 118 -2.26 -16.25 -7.75
C GLY A 118 -3.11 -15.59 -6.66
N ALA A 119 -2.53 -14.74 -5.81
CA ALA A 119 -3.24 -14.03 -4.74
C ALA A 119 -3.91 -12.72 -5.18
N GLY A 120 -4.32 -12.61 -6.44
CA GLY A 120 -4.98 -11.43 -6.99
C GLY A 120 -5.68 -11.73 -8.31
N LEU A 121 -6.41 -10.75 -8.83
CA LEU A 121 -6.98 -10.83 -10.17
C LEU A 121 -5.94 -10.33 -11.17
N VAL A 122 -5.29 -11.27 -11.86
CA VAL A 122 -4.14 -10.99 -12.72
C VAL A 122 -4.49 -11.37 -14.17
N TRP A 123 -4.31 -10.42 -15.09
CA TRP A 123 -4.71 -10.57 -16.49
C TRP A 123 -3.51 -10.47 -17.42
N ASP A 124 -3.42 -11.31 -18.44
CA ASP A 124 -2.31 -11.25 -19.43
C ASP A 124 -2.46 -10.10 -20.42
N ASN A 125 -3.70 -9.74 -20.76
CA ASN A 125 -4.01 -8.64 -21.66
C ASN A 125 -4.55 -7.44 -20.87
N PHE A 126 -4.19 -6.24 -21.33
CA PHE A 126 -4.72 -5.02 -20.75
C PHE A 126 -5.99 -4.57 -21.48
N ASP A 127 -7.09 -4.52 -20.74
CA ASP A 127 -8.36 -3.93 -21.17
C ASP A 127 -8.92 -3.09 -20.00
N PRO A 128 -9.12 -1.77 -20.18
CA PRO A 128 -9.62 -0.90 -19.12
C PRO A 128 -10.94 -1.34 -18.49
N LEU A 129 -11.87 -1.86 -19.30
CA LEU A 129 -13.19 -2.29 -18.85
C LEU A 129 -13.10 -3.61 -18.07
N VAL A 130 -12.25 -4.54 -18.50
CA VAL A 130 -11.99 -5.78 -17.75
C VAL A 130 -11.39 -5.48 -16.38
N PHE A 131 -10.44 -4.55 -16.31
CA PHE A 131 -9.84 -4.11 -15.04
C PHE A 131 -10.88 -3.43 -14.14
N ALA A 132 -11.71 -2.54 -14.70
CA ALA A 132 -12.79 -1.90 -13.96
C ALA A 132 -13.80 -2.92 -13.41
N GLY A 133 -14.24 -3.87 -14.24
CA GLY A 133 -15.14 -4.95 -13.81
C GLY A 133 -14.51 -5.90 -12.80
N SER A 134 -13.19 -6.12 -12.88
CA SER A 134 -12.45 -6.90 -11.88
C SER A 134 -12.43 -6.21 -10.52
N VAL A 135 -12.22 -4.89 -10.50
CA VAL A 135 -12.31 -4.08 -9.28
C VAL A 135 -13.74 -4.17 -8.72
N ASP A 136 -14.76 -3.99 -9.55
CA ASP A 136 -16.16 -4.04 -9.08
C ASP A 136 -16.51 -5.42 -8.52
N ARG A 137 -16.15 -6.50 -9.24
CA ARG A 137 -16.37 -7.88 -8.77
C ARG A 137 -15.69 -8.12 -7.43
N LEU A 138 -14.42 -7.73 -7.30
CA LEU A 138 -13.65 -7.88 -6.08
C LEU A 138 -14.28 -7.12 -4.90
N LEU A 139 -14.81 -5.92 -5.11
CA LEU A 139 -15.40 -5.11 -4.04
C LEU A 139 -16.82 -5.52 -3.65
N ASN A 140 -17.54 -6.24 -4.53
CA ASN A 140 -18.91 -6.69 -4.29
C ASN A 140 -19.04 -8.20 -4.02
N ASP A 141 -17.94 -8.95 -4.00
CA ASP A 141 -17.90 -10.38 -3.69
C ASP A 141 -17.03 -10.59 -2.45
N ALA A 142 -17.70 -10.68 -1.28
CA ALA A 142 -17.03 -10.79 0.01
C ALA A 142 -16.18 -12.06 0.14
N ASP A 143 -16.63 -13.18 -0.45
CA ASP A 143 -15.92 -14.45 -0.39
C ASP A 143 -14.67 -14.41 -1.28
N LEU A 144 -14.78 -13.86 -2.48
CA LEU A 144 -13.63 -13.63 -3.36
C LEU A 144 -12.60 -12.71 -2.70
N LEU A 145 -13.07 -11.58 -2.15
CA LEU A 145 -12.22 -10.61 -1.46
C LEU A 145 -11.48 -11.27 -0.29
N TYR A 146 -12.20 -11.97 0.58
CA TYR A 146 -11.63 -12.67 1.73
C TYR A 146 -10.55 -13.67 1.29
N ASN A 147 -10.84 -14.48 0.27
CA ASN A 147 -9.91 -15.49 -0.21
C ASN A 147 -8.65 -14.89 -0.81
N LEU A 148 -8.76 -13.87 -1.66
CA LEU A 148 -7.60 -13.23 -2.28
C LEU A 148 -6.74 -12.49 -1.25
N VAL A 149 -7.35 -11.82 -0.27
CA VAL A 149 -6.61 -11.18 0.83
C VAL A 149 -5.88 -12.21 1.68
N ARG A 150 -6.53 -13.32 2.03
CA ARG A 150 -5.90 -14.42 2.78
C ARG A 150 -4.72 -15.00 2.01
N MET A 151 -4.91 -15.35 0.73
CA MET A 151 -3.86 -15.87 -0.13
C MET A 151 -2.71 -14.87 -0.29
N GLY A 152 -3.01 -13.57 -0.37
CA GLY A 152 -1.99 -12.52 -0.48
C GLY A 152 -1.14 -12.45 0.78
N ARG A 153 -1.78 -12.55 1.94
CA ARG A 153 -1.07 -12.58 3.22
C ARG A 153 -0.19 -13.82 3.34
N GLU A 154 -0.69 -15.00 2.96
CA GLU A 154 0.08 -16.25 2.93
C GLU A 154 1.28 -16.16 1.98
N GLN A 155 1.09 -15.61 0.78
CA GLN A 155 2.16 -15.38 -0.19
C GLN A 155 3.25 -14.47 0.39
N TYR A 156 2.85 -13.37 1.05
CA TYR A 156 3.78 -12.48 1.74
C TYR A 156 4.55 -13.21 2.84
N GLU A 157 3.85 -13.90 3.74
CA GLU A 157 4.46 -14.59 4.87
C GLU A 157 5.44 -15.68 4.43
N ASN A 158 5.13 -16.40 3.36
CA ASN A 158 5.96 -17.52 2.90
C ASN A 158 7.17 -17.11 2.06
N ARG A 159 7.10 -15.99 1.33
CA ARG A 159 8.14 -15.60 0.35
C ARG A 159 8.83 -14.27 0.63
N PHE A 160 8.14 -13.33 1.26
CA PHE A 160 8.58 -11.93 1.31
C PHE A 160 8.72 -11.39 2.74
N HIS A 161 8.32 -12.16 3.74
CA HIS A 161 8.58 -11.81 5.13
C HIS A 161 10.09 -11.70 5.38
N PRO A 162 10.58 -10.70 6.15
CA PRO A 162 12.00 -10.51 6.40
C PRO A 162 12.73 -11.77 6.86
N SER A 163 12.12 -12.55 7.76
CA SER A 163 12.71 -13.82 8.25
C SER A 163 12.85 -14.88 7.15
N CYS A 164 11.93 -14.92 6.17
CA CYS A 164 12.04 -15.83 5.03
C CYS A 164 13.16 -15.39 4.09
N LEU A 165 13.24 -14.10 3.79
CA LEU A 165 14.29 -13.53 2.95
C LEU A 165 15.68 -13.72 3.59
N GLU A 166 15.79 -13.49 4.90
CA GLU A 166 17.03 -13.71 5.67
C GLU A 166 17.45 -15.18 5.63
N ARG A 167 16.53 -16.10 5.94
CA ARG A 167 16.76 -17.54 5.87
C ARG A 167 17.25 -17.95 4.48
N ASP A 168 16.57 -17.52 3.43
CA ASP A 168 16.88 -17.93 2.05
C ASP A 168 18.23 -17.34 1.60
N PHE A 169 18.52 -16.09 1.98
CA PHE A 169 19.81 -15.44 1.74
C PHE A 169 20.96 -16.16 2.44
N LEU A 170 20.82 -16.47 3.73
CA LEU A 170 21.84 -17.19 4.51
C LEU A 170 22.05 -18.62 3.99
N ASN A 171 20.97 -19.31 3.63
CA ASN A 171 21.05 -20.62 2.99
C ASN A 171 21.85 -20.56 1.69
N HIS A 172 21.61 -19.55 0.85
CA HIS A 172 22.35 -19.38 -0.40
C HIS A 172 23.83 -19.06 -0.15
N LEU A 173 24.14 -18.18 0.81
CA LEU A 173 25.53 -17.85 1.17
C LEU A 173 26.29 -19.04 1.77
N SER A 174 25.63 -19.93 2.50
CA SER A 174 26.27 -21.09 3.12
C SER A 174 26.93 -22.02 2.09
N ALA A 175 26.40 -22.06 0.86
CA ALA A 175 27.00 -22.81 -0.25
C ALA A 175 28.36 -22.24 -0.70
N PHE A 176 28.63 -20.96 -0.45
CA PHE A 176 29.86 -20.28 -0.84
C PHE A 176 30.80 -20.02 0.35
N LEU A 177 30.28 -20.03 1.58
CA LEU A 177 31.03 -19.71 2.80
C LEU A 177 30.77 -20.79 3.89
N PRO A 178 31.49 -21.94 3.84
CA PRO A 178 31.24 -23.10 4.70
C PRO A 178 31.33 -22.82 6.21
N GLY A 179 32.05 -21.77 6.62
CA GLY A 179 32.23 -21.39 8.03
C GLY A 179 31.00 -20.74 8.68
N LEU A 180 29.97 -20.35 7.91
CA LEU A 180 28.75 -19.73 8.43
C LEU A 180 27.75 -20.72 9.02
N ALA A 181 27.87 -22.02 8.70
CA ALA A 181 26.95 -23.04 9.21
C ALA A 181 27.08 -23.30 10.73
N GLY A 182 28.22 -22.93 11.34
CA GLY A 182 28.52 -23.22 12.75
C GLY A 182 27.83 -22.34 13.79
N HIS A 183 27.23 -21.20 13.39
CA HIS A 183 26.56 -20.28 14.30
C HIS A 183 25.03 -20.45 14.34
N GLN A 184 24.49 -21.43 13.62
CA GLN A 184 23.05 -21.57 13.36
C GLN A 184 22.20 -22.02 14.57
N ASN A 185 22.80 -22.62 15.62
CA ASN A 185 22.00 -23.30 16.66
C ASN A 185 21.58 -22.43 17.87
N GLU A 186 22.17 -21.26 18.11
CA GLU A 186 21.79 -20.43 19.27
C GLU A 186 20.89 -19.24 18.88
N GLN A 187 21.07 -18.62 17.71
CA GLN A 187 20.32 -17.40 17.35
C GLN A 187 19.01 -17.65 16.59
N ILE A 188 18.90 -18.75 15.83
CA ILE A 188 17.68 -19.04 15.04
C ILE A 188 16.54 -19.55 15.95
N ALA A 189 16.86 -20.22 17.06
CA ALA A 189 15.87 -20.68 18.04
C ALA A 189 15.18 -19.51 18.77
N ASP A 190 15.92 -18.45 19.09
CA ASP A 190 15.39 -17.26 19.79
C ASP A 190 14.46 -16.41 18.88
N LEU A 191 14.74 -16.36 17.57
CA LEU A 191 13.92 -15.61 16.61
C LEU A 191 12.64 -16.35 16.20
N ALA A 192 12.67 -17.69 16.14
CA ALA A 192 11.47 -18.49 15.86
C ALA A 192 10.52 -18.61 17.06
N ALA A 193 11.02 -18.45 18.29
CA ALA A 193 10.22 -18.41 19.51
C ALA A 193 9.45 -17.07 19.69
N ALA A 194 9.84 -16.01 18.98
CA ALA A 194 9.17 -14.72 18.98
C ALA A 194 7.98 -14.69 18.00
N GLY A 195 7.03 -15.61 18.18
CA GLY A 195 5.67 -15.47 17.65
C GLY A 195 4.90 -14.36 18.38
N PRO A 196 3.78 -13.84 17.82
CA PRO A 196 3.19 -12.59 18.24
C PRO A 196 2.29 -12.79 19.46
N GLU A 197 2.81 -12.63 20.68
CA GLU A 197 1.97 -12.42 21.87
C GLU A 197 2.40 -11.22 22.71
N SER A 198 1.43 -10.31 22.86
CA SER A 198 1.26 -9.34 23.95
C SER A 198 2.25 -8.16 24.05
N GLN A 199 1.97 -7.11 23.28
CA GLN A 199 2.06 -5.76 23.86
C GLN A 199 0.66 -5.32 24.26
N THR A 200 0.27 -5.72 25.46
CA THR A 200 -0.77 -5.04 26.23
C THR A 200 -0.36 -3.58 26.42
N PHE A 201 -1.17 -2.67 25.86
CA PHE A 201 -1.21 -1.29 26.30
C PHE A 201 -1.43 -1.29 27.82
N SER A 202 -0.47 -0.76 28.57
CA SER A 202 -0.70 -0.36 29.96
C SER A 202 -0.83 1.15 30.01
N ASP A 203 -2.02 1.58 30.43
CA ASP A 203 -2.34 2.94 30.81
C ASP A 203 -1.33 3.45 31.85
N SER A 204 -0.73 4.61 31.58
CA SER A 204 -0.08 5.41 32.62
C SER A 204 -0.96 6.62 32.95
N THR A 205 -2.02 6.36 33.72
CA THR A 205 -2.67 7.37 34.54
C THR A 205 -2.16 7.22 35.99
N ALA A 206 -1.24 8.08 36.40
CA ALA A 206 -0.96 8.40 37.80
C ALA A 206 -0.27 9.77 37.83
N ALA A 207 -1.02 10.83 38.09
CA ALA A 207 -1.24 11.38 39.44
C ALA A 207 -0.05 12.24 39.91
N VAL A 208 -0.11 13.53 39.59
CA VAL A 208 0.52 14.58 40.39
C VAL A 208 -0.55 15.07 41.37
N GLN A 209 -0.43 14.69 42.64
CA GLN A 209 -1.27 15.19 43.73
C GLN A 209 -0.80 16.56 44.21
N ASN A 210 -1.73 17.51 44.17
CA ASN A 210 -2.07 18.54 45.17
C ASN A 210 -1.03 19.00 46.20
N GLY A 211 -0.73 20.30 46.15
CA GLY A 211 -0.56 21.15 47.33
C GLY A 211 -1.59 22.29 47.30
N GLN A 212 -2.55 22.26 48.23
CA GLN A 212 -3.42 23.39 48.66
C GLN A 212 -2.55 24.57 49.15
N SER A 213 -2.94 25.83 49.31
CA SER A 213 -4.16 26.66 49.35
C SER A 213 -3.57 28.11 49.41
N THR A 214 -4.15 29.15 48.78
CA THR A 214 -5.05 30.09 49.46
C THR A 214 -5.74 31.03 48.46
N ILE A 215 -6.99 31.30 48.80
CA ILE A 215 -7.99 32.23 48.27
C ILE A 215 -7.45 33.68 48.25
N ASP A 216 -7.65 34.44 47.18
CA ASP A 216 -8.43 35.69 47.30
C ASP A 216 -9.00 36.21 45.96
N SER A 217 -10.16 36.84 46.13
CA SER A 217 -11.13 37.34 45.18
C SER A 217 -10.73 38.63 44.46
N THR A 218 -11.22 38.81 43.22
CA THR A 218 -12.06 39.94 42.74
C THR A 218 -11.83 40.26 41.24
N GLY A 219 -12.93 40.50 40.52
CA GLY A 219 -12.98 41.51 39.45
C GLY A 219 -12.98 41.03 37.99
N ALA A 220 -14.15 40.60 37.50
CA ALA A 220 -14.60 40.93 36.13
C ALA A 220 -14.90 42.46 36.08
N PRO A 221 -15.02 43.16 34.92
CA PRO A 221 -15.79 42.69 33.75
C PRO A 221 -15.33 43.14 32.35
N ASP A 222 -15.99 42.53 31.35
CA ASP A 222 -16.51 43.10 30.08
C ASP A 222 -15.77 44.26 29.39
N ASN A 223 -15.38 44.06 28.13
CA ASN A 223 -16.23 44.33 26.95
C ASN A 223 -15.39 44.33 25.66
N ALA A 224 -15.86 43.58 24.67
CA ALA A 224 -15.69 43.92 23.25
C ALA A 224 -16.85 44.88 22.84
N PRO A 225 -16.96 45.42 21.61
CA PRO A 225 -16.07 45.33 20.44
C PRO A 225 -15.77 46.69 19.76
N ASP A 226 -14.81 46.68 18.83
CA ASP A 226 -14.98 47.08 17.40
C ASP A 226 -13.75 46.59 16.61
#